data_AF-A0A6M5J2P9-F1
#
_entry.id   AF-A0A6M5J2P9-F1
#
_cell.length_a   1.000
_cell.length_b   1.000
_cell.length_c   1.000
_cell.angle_alpha   90.00
_cell.angle_beta   90.00
_cell.angle_gamma   90.00
#
_symmetry.space_group_name_H-M   'P 1'
#
loop_
_entity.id
_entity.type
_entity.pdbx_description
1 polymer ?
#
loop_
_entity_poly.entity_id
_entity_poly.type
_entity_poly.pdbx_seq_one_letter_code
_entity_poly.pdbx_strand_id
1 'polypeptide(L)'
;MIGTGPIRIGRDEWALIRNDPTTPAALVRRMHPGTEFEHYRVVTFDIDPAERRLIGRFRTLEAADRAVRYTVPAGRIRPALNLIPKGAWGKL
;
A
#
# COMPACT_ATOMS: atom_id res chain seq x y z
N MET A 1 -16.59 -11.21 11.19
CA MET A 1 -15.57 -10.82 10.19
C MET A 1 -14.21 -11.10 10.80
N ILE A 2 -13.38 -11.92 10.14
CA ILE A 2 -11.96 -12.03 10.47
C ILE A 2 -11.36 -10.61 10.30
N GLY A 3 -10.61 -10.16 11.31
CA GLY A 3 -10.27 -8.76 11.52
C GLY A 3 -9.65 -8.07 10.30
N THR A 4 -10.29 -6.98 9.86
CA THR A 4 -9.82 -6.11 8.75
C THR A 4 -8.90 -4.99 9.22
N GLY A 5 -8.48 -5.02 10.50
CA GLY A 5 -7.68 -3.99 11.12
C GLY A 5 -6.17 -4.31 11.14
N PRO A 6 -5.35 -3.40 11.68
CA PRO A 6 -3.92 -3.61 11.82
C PRO A 6 -3.58 -4.88 12.60
N ILE A 7 -2.71 -5.72 12.03
CA ILE A 7 -2.22 -6.93 12.68
C ILE A 7 -1.01 -6.55 13.53
N ARG A 8 -1.09 -6.68 14.85
CA ARG A 8 0.04 -6.37 15.73
C ARG A 8 1.11 -7.45 15.61
N ILE A 9 2.33 -7.05 15.25
CA ILE A 9 3.48 -7.95 15.04
C ILE A 9 4.62 -7.71 16.05
N GLY A 10 4.51 -6.64 16.84
CA GLY A 10 5.45 -6.32 17.89
C GLY A 10 4.82 -5.41 18.95
N ARG A 11 5.61 -5.02 19.96
CA ARG A 11 5.14 -4.11 21.02
C ARG A 11 4.63 -2.79 20.45
N ASP A 12 5.33 -2.23 19.49
CA ASP A 12 5.00 -0.92 18.93
C ASP A 12 4.87 -0.99 17.41
N GLU A 13 4.54 -2.17 16.88
CA GLU A 13 4.55 -2.41 15.44
C GLU A 13 3.34 -3.22 14.95
N TRP A 14 2.80 -2.80 13.81
CA TRP A 14 1.65 -3.42 13.15
C TRP A 14 1.89 -3.55 11.65
N ALA A 15 1.37 -4.62 11.05
CA ALA A 15 1.29 -4.82 9.62
C ALA A 15 -0.14 -4.54 9.12
N LEU A 16 -0.26 -3.87 7.97
CA LEU A 16 -1.54 -3.59 7.33
C LEU A 16 -1.67 -4.44 6.06
N ILE A 17 -2.57 -5.42 6.07
CA ILE A 17 -2.89 -6.24 4.89
C ILE A 17 -4.02 -5.55 4.11
N ARG A 18 -3.92 -5.55 2.77
CA ARG A 18 -4.96 -5.02 1.87
C ARG A 18 -5.34 -6.09 0.85
N ASN A 19 -5.10 -5.85 -0.44
CA ASN A 19 -5.54 -6.76 -1.50
C ASN A 19 -4.62 -7.97 -1.70
N ASP A 20 -3.35 -7.88 -1.31
CA ASP A 20 -2.41 -8.99 -1.41
C ASP A 20 -2.49 -9.82 -0.12
N PRO A 21 -2.82 -11.12 -0.19
CA PRO A 21 -2.94 -11.99 0.98
C PRO A 21 -1.59 -12.39 1.60
N THR A 22 -0.49 -12.18 0.87
CA THR A 22 0.86 -12.63 1.23
C THR A 22 1.83 -11.48 1.53
N THR A 23 1.55 -10.29 1.00
CA THR A 23 2.39 -9.10 1.15
C THR A 23 1.61 -7.98 1.84
N PRO A 24 2.07 -7.47 3.00
CA PRO A 24 1.49 -6.29 3.60
C PRO A 24 1.55 -5.09 2.65
N ALA A 25 0.57 -4.19 2.74
CA ALA A 25 0.62 -2.92 2.04
C ALA A 25 1.54 -1.92 2.78
N ALA A 26 1.60 -2.01 4.11
CA ALA A 26 2.34 -1.07 4.94
C ALA A 26 2.71 -1.66 6.29
N LEU A 27 3.69 -1.01 6.91
CA LEU A 27 4.06 -1.19 8.31
C LEU A 27 3.76 0.11 9.09
N VAL A 28 3.27 -0.04 10.30
CA VAL A 28 3.04 1.06 11.25
C VAL A 28 3.92 0.85 12.47
N ARG A 29 4.70 1.87 12.84
CA ARG A 29 5.45 1.89 14.10
C ARG A 29 5.02 3.04 14.99
N ARG A 30 4.72 2.74 16.26
CA ARG A 30 4.51 3.77 17.29
C ARG A 30 5.87 4.30 17.72
N MET A 31 6.01 5.62 17.68
CA MET A 31 7.24 6.35 17.93
C MET A 31 7.07 7.19 19.19
N HIS A 32 8.13 7.26 20.01
CA HIS A 32 8.18 8.07 21.24
C HIS A 32 6.98 7.87 22.19
N PRO A 33 6.64 6.61 22.54
CA PRO A 33 5.47 6.32 23.36
C PRO A 33 5.57 7.03 24.73
N GLY A 34 4.47 7.66 25.15
CA GLY A 34 4.39 8.37 26.43
C GLY A 34 4.95 9.80 26.41
N THR A 35 5.26 10.36 25.24
CA THR A 35 5.77 11.74 25.09
C THR A 35 4.82 12.60 24.26
N GLU A 36 5.00 13.92 24.27
CA GLU A 36 4.23 14.85 23.40
C GLU A 36 4.47 14.62 21.90
N PHE A 37 5.61 14.00 21.56
CA PHE A 37 6.00 13.63 20.20
C PHE A 37 5.45 12.27 19.78
N GLU A 38 4.60 11.64 20.59
CA GLU A 38 4.03 10.36 20.25
C GLU A 38 3.24 10.44 18.94
N HIS A 39 3.57 9.51 18.03
CA HIS A 39 2.91 9.36 16.75
C HIS A 39 3.10 7.96 16.17
N TYR A 40 2.28 7.62 15.19
CA TYR A 40 2.32 6.40 14.40
C TYR A 40 2.93 6.73 13.04
N ARG A 41 4.15 6.23 12.80
CA ARG A 41 4.85 6.36 11.52
C ARG A 41 4.45 5.22 10.60
N VAL A 42 3.95 5.55 9.42
CA VAL A 42 3.48 4.58 8.42
C VAL A 42 4.42 4.60 7.23
N VAL A 43 4.88 3.42 6.82
CA VAL A 43 5.72 3.24 5.63
C VAL A 43 5.15 2.16 4.73
N THR A 44 5.49 2.21 3.43
CA THR A 44 5.26 1.07 2.53
C THR A 44 5.97 -0.16 3.07
N PHE A 45 5.41 -1.34 2.82
CA PHE A 45 6.10 -2.57 3.11
C PHE A 45 7.21 -2.81 2.08
N ASP A 46 8.38 -3.20 2.56
CA ASP A 46 9.45 -3.85 1.81
C ASP A 46 10.24 -4.71 2.80
N ILE A 47 10.81 -5.82 2.32
CA ILE A 47 11.70 -6.67 3.13
C ILE A 47 12.94 -5.86 3.52
N ASP A 48 13.52 -5.12 2.58
CA ASP A 48 14.62 -4.21 2.84
C ASP A 48 14.09 -2.91 3.47
N PRO A 49 14.47 -2.58 4.72
CA PRO A 49 14.08 -1.32 5.34
C PRO A 49 14.47 -0.06 4.56
N ALA A 50 15.52 -0.12 3.73
CA ALA A 50 16.01 1.01 2.93
C ALA A 50 15.04 1.39 1.80
N GLU A 51 14.28 0.43 1.28
CA GLU A 51 13.33 0.68 0.19
C GLU A 51 11.96 1.17 0.67
N ARG A 52 11.70 1.10 1.98
CA ARG A 52 10.45 1.56 2.58
C ARG A 52 10.29 3.07 2.44
N ARG A 53 9.15 3.51 1.91
CA ARG A 53 8.83 4.92 1.70
C ARG A 53 7.82 5.39 2.75
N LEU A 54 8.02 6.60 3.27
CA LEU A 54 7.11 7.20 4.24
C LEU A 54 5.76 7.51 3.57
N ILE A 55 4.69 6.96 4.14
CA ILE A 55 3.31 7.31 3.78
C ILE A 55 2.86 8.51 4.62
N GLY A 56 3.14 8.49 5.93
CA GLY A 56 2.76 9.59 6.80
C GLY A 56 3.06 9.35 8.27
N ARG A 57 2.69 10.35 9.08
CA ARG A 57 2.74 10.31 10.54
C ARG A 57 1.36 10.72 11.06
N PHE A 58 0.83 9.93 11.99
CA PHE A 58 -0.53 10.10 12.48
C PHE A 58 -0.56 10.07 14.00
N ARG A 59 -1.56 10.72 14.60
CA ARG A 59 -1.72 10.74 16.07
C ARG A 59 -2.32 9.46 16.62
N THR A 60 -3.04 8.68 15.80
CA THR A 60 -3.67 7.43 16.23
C THR A 60 -3.42 6.30 15.24
N LEU A 61 -3.54 5.05 15.71
CA LEU A 61 -3.40 3.86 14.89
C LEU A 61 -4.52 3.76 13.83
N GLU A 62 -5.73 4.21 14.16
CA GLU A 62 -6.88 4.21 13.25
C GLU A 62 -6.67 5.19 12.09
N ALA A 63 -6.09 6.36 12.36
CA ALA A 63 -5.74 7.32 11.31
C ALA A 63 -4.62 6.77 10.40
N ALA A 64 -3.63 6.07 10.98
CA ALA A 64 -2.60 5.37 10.23
C ALA A 64 -3.19 4.26 9.33
N ASP A 65 -4.13 3.46 9.85
CA ASP A 65 -4.79 2.41 9.09
C ASP A 65 -5.57 2.97 7.88
N ARG A 66 -6.38 4.00 8.10
CA ARG A 66 -7.16 4.66 7.03
C ARG A 66 -6.31 5.30 5.94
N ALA A 67 -5.08 5.69 6.25
CA ALA A 67 -4.17 6.31 5.26
C ALA A 67 -3.69 5.31 4.20
N VAL A 68 -3.70 4.02 4.51
CA VAL A 68 -3.25 2.97 3.59
C VAL A 68 -4.45 2.45 2.80
N ARG A 69 -4.59 2.97 1.58
CA ARG A 69 -5.70 2.65 0.68
C ARG A 69 -5.57 1.24 0.12
N TYR A 70 -6.70 0.60 -0.13
CA TYR A 70 -6.76 -0.57 -1.00
C TYR A 70 -6.41 -0.12 -2.42
N THR A 71 -5.45 -0.79 -3.06
CA THR A 71 -5.23 -0.64 -4.49
C THR A 71 -6.53 -1.00 -5.21
N VAL A 72 -7.02 -0.13 -6.09
CA VAL A 72 -8.05 -0.57 -7.04
C VAL A 72 -7.33 -1.54 -7.99
N PRO A 73 -7.79 -2.80 -8.16
CA PRO A 73 -7.17 -3.70 -9.13
C PRO A 73 -7.07 -2.95 -10.46
N ALA A 74 -5.91 -2.96 -11.09
CA ALA A 74 -5.71 -2.36 -12.41
C ALA A 74 -6.49 -3.19 -13.45
N GLY A 75 -7.82 -3.08 -13.41
CA GLY A 75 -8.75 -3.74 -14.30
C GLY A 75 -8.95 -2.90 -15.54
N ARG A 76 -8.12 -3.15 -16.56
CA ARG A 76 -8.43 -2.98 -17.99
C ARG A 76 -8.35 -1.55 -18.57
N ILE A 77 -7.17 -0.93 -18.53
CA ILE A 77 -6.75 -0.12 -19.69
C ILE A 77 -6.05 -1.08 -20.65
N ARG A 78 -6.80 -1.66 -21.61
CA ARG A 78 -6.16 -2.17 -22.83
C ARG A 78 -5.69 -0.91 -23.57
N PRO A 79 -4.39 -0.68 -23.83
CA PRO A 79 -4.04 0.30 -24.84
C PRO A 79 -4.71 -0.17 -26.13
N ALA A 80 -5.59 0.67 -26.68
CA ALA A 80 -6.16 0.47 -28.01
C ALA A 80 -5.04 0.67 -29.04
N LEU A 81 -4.07 -0.23 -29.07
CA LEU A 81 -2.93 -0.17 -29.98
C LEU A 81 -2.70 -1.58 -30.53
N ASN A 82 -3.63 -2.03 -31.38
CA ASN A 82 -3.41 -3.03 -32.44
C ASN A 82 -4.73 -3.37 -33.17
N LEU A 83 -5.43 -2.35 -33.65
CA LEU A 83 -6.49 -2.51 -34.67
C LEU A 83 -6.15 -1.73 -35.94
N ILE A 84 -4.86 -1.68 -36.30
CA ILE A 84 -4.48 -1.37 -37.68
C ILE A 84 -4.21 -2.72 -38.34
N PRO A 85 -5.08 -3.23 -39.24
CA PRO A 85 -4.77 -4.44 -39.98
C PRO A 85 -3.54 -4.18 -40.87
N LYS A 86 -2.49 -4.99 -40.67
CA LYS A 86 -1.37 -5.09 -41.60
C LYS A 86 -1.90 -5.65 -42.93
N GLY A 87 -2.24 -4.78 -43.88
CA GLY A 87 -2.72 -5.25 -45.19
C GLY A 87 -3.20 -4.20 -46.20
N ALA A 88 -3.28 -2.91 -45.88
CA ALA A 88 -3.74 -1.90 -46.84
C ALA A 88 -2.56 -1.19 -47.55
N TRP A 89 -1.71 -1.97 -48.22
CA TRP A 89 -0.86 -1.46 -49.31
C TRP A 89 -0.95 -2.44 -50.47
N GLY A 90 -2.12 -2.44 -51.11
CA GLY A 90 -2.38 -3.09 -52.39
C GLY A 90 -2.41 -2.06 -53.50
N LYS A 91 -1.54 -2.25 -54.49
CA LYS A 91 -1.38 -1.54 -55.75
C LYS A 91 -2.65 -0.90 -56.35
N LEU A 92 -2.57 0.36 -56.75
CA LEU A 92 -2.65 0.87 -58.14
C LEU A 92 -2.54 2.40 -58.14
#